data_AF-A0A1E4MJ20-F1
#
_entry.id   AF-A0A1E4MJ20-F1
#
_cell.length_a   1.000
_cell.length_b   1.000
_cell.length_c   1.000
_cell.angle_alpha   90.00
_cell.angle_beta   90.00
_cell.angle_gamma   90.00
#
_symmetry.space_group_name_H-M   'P 1'
#
loop_
_entity.id
_entity.type
_entity.pdbx_description
1 polymer ?
#
loop_
_entity_poly.entity_id
_entity_poly.type
_entity_poly.pdbx_seq_one_letter_code
_entity_poly.pdbx_strand_id
1 'polypeptide(L)'
;MTVVHSAPRFTSNEGVLDTLSAALGAMLVSAKEEHGEVLLTVARDRVEDALRLLRDGHEYQQLMEIAGVDYPQRPDRFEVCYCLLSLTKNHRIIVKVSTDEATPVPTVTTLWPVAGWYEREVYDMFGVLFAGHPDLRRILTDYGFQGHPFRKDFPLTGYVELRYSEEDKRVVYEPVELAQDLRQFDFMSPWEGAEYVLPGDEKATASPAPAAPAPAPKVDTPKVTEKPADTGAGDKANAEAAKPVAGAPKTTAKDEPGAPAKTDRKVEGDGA
;
A
#
# COMPACT_ATOMS: atom_id res chain seq x y z
N MET A 1 -9.10 -27.67 -10.53
CA MET A 1 -7.72 -27.34 -10.95
C MET A 1 -7.03 -26.69 -9.78
N THR A 2 -6.01 -27.32 -9.19
CA THR A 2 -5.16 -26.66 -8.19
C THR A 2 -4.42 -25.52 -8.89
N VAL A 3 -4.78 -24.28 -8.56
CA VAL A 3 -4.08 -23.09 -9.05
C VAL A 3 -2.68 -23.12 -8.45
N VAL A 4 -1.69 -23.48 -9.26
CA VAL A 4 -0.28 -23.42 -8.86
C VAL A 4 0.12 -21.96 -8.91
N HIS A 5 0.35 -21.34 -7.76
CA HIS A 5 0.93 -20.00 -7.71
C HIS A 5 2.32 -20.05 -8.35
N SER A 6 2.66 -19.10 -9.21
CA SER A 6 3.98 -19.00 -9.86
C SER A 6 5.11 -18.65 -8.89
N ALA A 7 4.79 -18.43 -7.61
CA ALA A 7 5.78 -18.03 -6.61
C ALA A 7 6.59 -19.24 -6.16
N PRO A 8 7.87 -19.04 -5.82
CA PRO A 8 8.67 -20.07 -5.17
C PRO A 8 7.97 -20.54 -3.89
N ARG A 9 7.99 -21.85 -3.65
CA ARG A 9 7.40 -22.44 -2.44
C ARG A 9 8.17 -21.95 -1.21
N PHE A 10 7.46 -21.39 -0.26
CA PHE A 10 7.96 -21.04 1.08
C PHE A 10 7.19 -21.83 2.13
N THR A 11 7.78 -21.98 3.32
CA THR A 11 7.13 -22.61 4.48
C THR A 11 5.98 -21.72 4.95
N SER A 12 4.88 -22.29 5.45
CA SER A 12 3.78 -21.49 6.02
C SER A 12 4.25 -20.62 7.20
N ASN A 13 3.74 -19.39 7.28
CA ASN A 13 4.07 -18.42 8.32
C ASN A 13 3.14 -18.52 9.55
N GLU A 14 2.22 -19.48 9.57
CA GLU A 14 1.24 -19.65 10.64
C GLU A 14 1.89 -19.72 12.03
N GLY A 15 1.47 -18.83 12.94
CA GLY A 15 1.96 -18.74 14.31
C GLY A 15 3.37 -18.14 14.46
N VAL A 16 4.06 -17.81 13.36
CA VAL A 16 5.38 -17.17 13.43
C VAL A 16 5.25 -15.75 13.97
N LEU A 17 4.24 -14.99 13.57
CA LEU A 17 4.01 -13.65 14.10
C LEU A 17 3.84 -13.65 15.62
N ASP A 18 3.02 -14.57 16.15
CA ASP A 18 2.76 -14.66 17.60
C ASP A 18 4.01 -15.04 18.38
N THR A 19 4.77 -16.03 17.87
CA THR A 19 6.02 -16.46 18.52
C THR A 19 7.09 -15.37 18.53
N LEU A 20 7.26 -14.64 17.44
CA LEU A 20 8.22 -13.54 17.35
C LEU A 20 7.77 -12.33 18.16
N SER A 21 6.48 -12.03 18.17
CA SER A 21 5.92 -10.93 18.97
C SER A 21 6.09 -11.19 20.47
N ALA A 22 5.85 -12.43 20.91
CA ALA A 22 6.08 -12.83 22.30
C ALA A 22 7.56 -12.75 22.70
N ALA A 23 8.48 -13.11 21.80
CA ALA A 23 9.91 -13.10 22.08
C ALA A 23 10.52 -11.68 22.10
N LEU A 24 10.05 -10.79 21.23
CA LEU A 24 10.51 -9.39 21.18
C LEU A 24 9.89 -8.52 22.28
N GLY A 25 8.68 -8.85 22.73
CA GLY A 25 8.03 -8.22 23.88
C GLY A 25 8.04 -6.70 23.83
N ALA A 26 8.72 -6.06 24.80
CA ALA A 26 8.78 -4.61 24.93
C ALA A 26 9.57 -3.88 23.82
N MET A 27 10.32 -4.59 22.98
CA MET A 27 11.10 -3.99 21.89
C MET A 27 10.26 -3.80 20.61
N LEU A 28 9.12 -4.47 20.51
CA LEU A 28 8.25 -4.44 19.34
C LEU A 28 7.29 -3.24 19.42
N VAL A 29 7.24 -2.44 18.36
CA VAL A 29 6.29 -1.33 18.19
C VAL A 29 5.03 -1.81 17.47
N SER A 30 5.19 -2.59 16.40
CA SER A 30 4.08 -3.22 15.70
C SER A 30 4.52 -4.49 14.98
N ALA A 31 3.63 -5.46 14.85
CA ALA A 31 3.82 -6.64 14.02
C ALA A 31 2.63 -6.76 13.06
N LYS A 32 2.91 -7.08 11.80
CA LYS A 32 1.91 -7.28 10.76
C LYS A 32 2.30 -8.48 9.90
N GLU A 33 1.30 -9.19 9.43
CA GLU A 33 1.45 -10.20 8.39
C GLU A 33 0.62 -9.76 7.18
N GLU A 34 1.29 -9.49 6.06
CA GLU A 34 0.65 -9.02 4.84
C GLU A 34 1.22 -9.81 3.67
N HIS A 35 0.35 -10.28 2.78
CA HIS A 35 0.73 -10.98 1.53
C HIS A 35 1.70 -12.17 1.69
N GLY A 36 1.73 -12.81 2.87
CA GLY A 36 2.64 -13.91 3.16
C GLY A 36 4.04 -13.47 3.61
N GLU A 37 4.19 -12.23 4.06
CA GLU A 37 5.41 -11.68 4.66
C GLU A 37 5.15 -11.19 6.07
N VAL A 38 6.10 -11.45 6.98
CA VAL A 38 6.03 -10.99 8.38
C VAL A 38 6.87 -9.72 8.52
N LEU A 39 6.21 -8.65 8.92
CA LEU A 39 6.74 -7.31 9.10
C LEU A 39 6.77 -6.96 10.58
N LEU A 40 7.96 -6.70 11.12
CA LEU A 40 8.15 -6.38 12.54
C LEU A 40 8.75 -4.98 12.66
N THR A 41 8.02 -4.02 13.21
CA THR A 41 8.56 -2.69 13.51
C THR A 41 9.13 -2.70 14.93
N VAL A 42 10.41 -2.38 15.07
CA VAL A 42 11.16 -2.44 16.33
C VAL A 42 11.61 -1.05 16.76
N ALA A 43 11.69 -0.82 18.06
CA ALA A 43 12.22 0.42 18.62
C ALA A 43 13.71 0.57 18.30
N ARG A 44 14.09 1.71 17.69
CA ARG A 44 15.45 2.04 17.23
C ARG A 44 16.57 1.72 18.23
N ASP A 45 16.39 2.11 19.49
CA ASP A 45 17.45 2.00 20.49
C ASP A 45 17.75 0.55 20.91
N ARG A 46 16.86 -0.40 20.58
CA ARG A 46 16.96 -1.83 20.93
C ARG A 46 17.10 -2.74 19.70
N VAL A 47 17.45 -2.17 18.55
CA VAL A 47 17.53 -2.91 17.28
C VAL A 47 18.58 -4.02 17.31
N GLU A 48 19.78 -3.74 17.83
CA GLU A 48 20.85 -4.75 17.94
C GLU A 48 20.41 -5.92 18.84
N ASP A 49 19.76 -5.65 19.97
CA ASP A 49 19.26 -6.67 20.89
C ASP A 49 18.15 -7.53 20.26
N ALA A 50 17.20 -6.88 19.58
CA ALA A 50 16.11 -7.56 18.87
C ALA A 50 16.66 -8.48 17.77
N LEU A 51 17.59 -7.98 16.96
CA LEU A 51 18.21 -8.75 15.89
C LEU A 51 19.09 -9.89 16.40
N ARG A 52 19.79 -9.69 17.53
CA ARG A 52 20.54 -10.75 18.20
C ARG A 52 19.62 -11.87 18.67
N LEU A 53 18.48 -11.53 19.27
CA LEU A 53 17.47 -12.50 19.70
C LEU A 53 16.89 -13.27 18.51
N LEU A 54 16.62 -12.60 17.40
CA LEU A 54 16.14 -13.25 16.17
C LEU A 54 17.19 -14.22 15.59
N ARG A 55 18.47 -13.82 15.58
CA ARG A 55 19.56 -14.67 15.09
C ARG A 55 19.76 -15.90 15.98
N ASP A 56 19.91 -15.70 17.29
CA ASP A 56 20.34 -16.75 18.22
C ASP A 56 19.16 -17.60 18.74
N GLY A 57 17.98 -17.01 18.92
CA GLY A 57 16.79 -17.69 19.46
C GLY A 57 15.84 -18.25 18.41
N HIS A 58 15.74 -17.59 17.24
CA HIS A 58 14.79 -17.98 16.20
C HIS A 58 15.45 -18.46 14.89
N GLU A 59 16.78 -18.57 14.88
CA GLU A 59 17.56 -19.14 13.78
C GLU A 59 17.48 -18.31 12.49
N TYR A 60 17.51 -16.98 12.58
CA TYR A 60 17.67 -16.11 11.41
C TYR A 60 19.17 -15.88 11.13
N GLN A 61 19.81 -16.84 10.47
CA GLN A 61 21.27 -16.81 10.29
C GLN A 61 21.72 -15.79 9.25
N GLN A 62 20.93 -15.55 8.20
CA GLN A 62 21.38 -14.80 7.05
C GLN A 62 20.68 -13.43 6.98
N LEU A 63 21.49 -12.36 7.00
CA LEU A 63 21.07 -11.03 6.60
C LEU A 63 21.13 -10.94 5.06
N MET A 64 19.97 -10.76 4.44
CA MET A 64 19.87 -10.67 2.98
C MET A 64 20.17 -9.25 2.48
N GLU A 65 19.61 -8.25 3.16
CA GLU A 65 19.68 -6.85 2.73
C GLU A 65 19.36 -5.91 3.90
N ILE A 66 19.90 -4.69 3.83
CA ILE A 66 19.42 -3.54 4.61
C ILE A 66 19.02 -2.47 3.60
N ALA A 67 17.72 -2.16 3.52
CA ALA A 67 17.18 -1.17 2.61
C ALA A 67 16.73 0.07 3.38
N GLY A 68 17.09 1.25 2.91
CA GLY A 68 16.54 2.52 3.39
C GLY A 68 15.30 2.91 2.59
N VAL A 69 14.32 3.52 3.24
CA VAL A 69 13.14 4.09 2.62
C VAL A 69 12.92 5.50 3.17
N ASP A 70 12.60 6.45 2.29
CA ASP A 70 12.35 7.84 2.65
C ASP A 70 10.86 8.17 2.53
N TYR A 71 10.23 8.51 3.67
CA TYR A 71 8.85 8.96 3.81
C TYR A 71 8.83 10.41 4.32
N PRO A 72 8.90 11.43 3.44
CA PRO A 72 9.03 12.83 3.85
C PRO A 72 7.82 13.38 4.62
N GLN A 73 6.66 12.72 4.55
CA GLN A 73 5.46 13.13 5.28
C GLN A 73 5.44 12.69 6.75
N ARG A 74 6.35 11.79 7.16
CA ARG A 74 6.42 11.24 8.52
C ARG A 74 7.40 12.05 9.39
N PRO A 75 7.18 12.13 10.72
CA PRO A 75 8.12 12.78 11.63
C PRO A 75 9.48 12.05 11.64
N ASP A 76 9.44 10.72 11.72
CA ASP A 76 10.59 9.85 11.46
C ASP A 76 10.65 9.60 9.95
N ARG A 77 11.47 10.41 9.28
CA ARG A 77 11.57 10.48 7.82
C ARG A 77 12.04 9.16 7.20
N PHE A 78 13.02 8.51 7.82
CA PHE A 78 13.66 7.33 7.25
C PHE A 78 13.16 6.05 7.91
N GLU A 79 13.00 5.01 7.12
CA GLU A 79 12.71 3.66 7.58
C GLU A 79 13.81 2.73 7.08
N VAL A 80 14.50 2.06 8.00
CA VAL A 80 15.54 1.07 7.69
C VAL A 80 14.93 -0.32 7.83
N CYS A 81 14.90 -1.06 6.73
CA CYS A 81 14.35 -2.40 6.60
C CYS A 81 15.48 -3.43 6.57
N TYR A 82 15.53 -4.29 7.57
CA TYR A 82 16.43 -5.45 7.64
C TYR A 82 15.70 -6.68 7.14
N CYS A 83 16.13 -7.20 5.99
CA CYS A 83 15.58 -8.41 5.39
C CYS A 83 16.37 -9.63 5.89
N LEU A 84 15.73 -10.52 6.65
CA LEU A 84 16.36 -11.69 7.25
C LEU A 84 15.81 -12.98 6.63
N LEU A 85 16.70 -13.97 6.53
CA LEU A 85 16.38 -15.32 6.06
C LEU A 85 16.86 -16.35 7.09
N SER A 86 15.94 -17.23 7.47
CA SER A 86 16.25 -18.47 8.19
C SER A 86 16.43 -19.59 7.18
N LEU A 87 17.62 -20.16 7.11
CA LEU A 87 17.91 -21.28 6.21
C LEU A 87 17.35 -22.61 6.76
N THR A 88 17.29 -22.76 8.09
CA THR A 88 16.78 -23.96 8.75
C THR A 88 15.28 -24.12 8.58
N LYS A 89 14.54 -23.01 8.71
CA LYS A 89 13.08 -22.99 8.60
C LYS A 89 12.57 -22.62 7.20
N ASN A 90 13.47 -22.18 6.31
CA ASN A 90 13.15 -21.62 5.00
C ASN A 90 12.06 -20.54 5.09
N HIS A 91 12.27 -19.57 5.99
CA HIS A 91 11.33 -18.53 6.35
C HIS A 91 12.02 -17.15 6.29
N ARG A 92 11.28 -16.13 5.84
CA ARG A 92 11.78 -14.76 5.70
C ARG A 92 10.99 -13.80 6.56
N ILE A 93 11.69 -12.81 7.13
CA ILE A 93 11.07 -11.72 7.88
C ILE A 93 11.71 -10.40 7.51
N ILE A 94 10.94 -9.32 7.66
CA ILE A 94 11.42 -7.96 7.48
C ILE A 94 11.27 -7.23 8.80
N VAL A 95 12.39 -6.78 9.35
CA VAL A 95 12.42 -5.95 10.57
C VAL A 95 12.60 -4.50 10.16
N LYS A 96 11.73 -3.61 10.62
CA LYS A 96 11.65 -2.21 10.24
C LYS A 96 11.98 -1.33 11.42
N VAL A 97 12.75 -0.28 11.17
CA VAL A 97 13.18 0.69 12.17
C VAL A 97 12.98 2.08 11.62
N SER A 98 12.24 2.92 12.33
CA SER A 98 12.06 4.32 11.96
C SER A 98 13.13 5.19 12.60
N THR A 99 13.66 6.15 11.84
CA THR A 99 14.68 7.09 12.28
C THR A 99 14.53 8.44 11.58
N ASP A 100 15.09 9.47 12.20
CA ASP A 100 15.22 10.80 11.63
C ASP A 100 16.62 10.98 10.99
N GLU A 101 16.94 12.20 10.57
CA GLU A 101 18.20 12.53 9.92
C GLU A 101 19.38 12.66 10.91
N ALA A 102 19.11 13.05 12.15
CA ALA A 102 20.14 13.38 13.13
C ALA A 102 20.44 12.23 14.10
N THR A 103 19.45 11.40 14.42
CA THR A 103 19.60 10.35 15.41
C THR A 103 20.20 9.10 14.77
N PRO A 104 21.32 8.60 15.30
CA PRO A 104 21.95 7.41 14.75
C PRO A 104 21.21 6.13 15.17
N VAL A 105 21.22 5.14 14.29
CA VAL A 105 20.72 3.77 14.54
C VAL A 105 21.88 2.89 15.02
N PRO A 106 21.71 1.99 16.00
CA PRO A 106 22.76 1.05 16.38
C PRO A 106 23.20 0.15 15.20
N THR A 107 24.51 -0.02 15.01
CA THR A 107 25.06 -0.94 14.00
C THR A 107 24.74 -2.40 14.31
N VAL A 108 24.60 -3.22 13.27
CA VAL A 108 24.42 -4.67 13.36
C VAL A 108 25.62 -5.44 12.80
N THR A 109 26.72 -4.73 12.52
CA THR A 109 28.01 -5.32 12.10
C THR A 109 28.58 -6.34 13.09
N THR A 110 28.27 -6.18 14.38
CA THR A 110 28.63 -7.14 15.44
C THR A 110 27.91 -8.49 15.28
N LEU A 111 26.74 -8.50 14.62
CA LEU A 111 25.94 -9.69 14.41
C LEU A 111 26.23 -10.34 13.06
N TRP A 112 26.25 -9.54 11.99
CA TRP A 112 26.54 -9.99 10.64
C TRP A 112 27.64 -9.12 10.01
N PRO A 113 28.81 -9.70 9.67
CA PRO A 113 29.90 -8.94 9.04
C PRO A 113 29.51 -8.29 7.71
N VAL A 114 28.55 -8.88 6.98
CA VAL A 114 28.06 -8.34 5.70
C VAL A 114 27.33 -7.00 5.87
N ALA A 115 26.77 -6.73 7.06
CA ALA A 115 26.03 -5.50 7.34
C ALA A 115 26.88 -4.24 7.15
N GLY A 116 28.21 -4.33 7.27
CA GLY A 116 29.08 -3.16 7.12
C GLY A 116 29.05 -2.55 5.72
N TRP A 117 28.75 -3.34 4.68
CA TRP A 117 28.58 -2.81 3.33
C TRP A 117 27.20 -2.17 3.15
N TYR A 118 26.15 -2.82 3.66
CA TYR A 118 24.78 -2.33 3.54
C TYR A 118 24.53 -1.07 4.38
N GLU A 119 25.07 -0.99 5.60
CA GLU A 119 24.98 0.22 6.43
C GLU A 119 25.68 1.41 5.76
N ARG A 120 26.80 1.18 5.07
CA ARG A 120 27.49 2.22 4.29
C ARG A 120 26.69 2.65 3.06
N GLU A 121 26.02 1.72 2.39
CA GLU A 121 25.13 2.01 1.26
C GLU A 121 23.94 2.88 1.72
N VAL A 122 23.27 2.50 2.81
CA VAL A 122 22.15 3.28 3.37
C VAL A 122 22.62 4.66 3.83
N TYR A 123 23.82 4.76 4.42
CA TYR A 123 24.43 6.05 4.74
C TYR A 123 24.69 6.90 3.49
N ASP A 124 25.23 6.33 2.43
CA ASP A 124 25.55 7.08 1.21
C ASP A 124 24.28 7.55 0.48
N MET A 125 23.28 6.67 0.35
CA MET A 125 22.06 6.92 -0.41
C MET A 125 21.02 7.77 0.33
N PHE A 126 20.85 7.56 1.64
CA PHE A 126 19.81 8.20 2.47
C PHE A 126 20.37 9.10 3.57
N GLY A 127 21.66 8.98 3.93
CA GLY A 127 22.27 9.79 4.99
C GLY A 127 21.93 9.34 6.41
N VAL A 128 21.43 8.11 6.58
CA VAL A 128 21.18 7.55 7.91
C VAL A 128 22.51 7.22 8.59
N LEU A 129 22.69 7.69 9.82
CA LEU A 129 23.90 7.45 10.61
C LEU A 129 23.78 6.14 11.39
N PHE A 130 24.87 5.38 11.43
CA PHE A 130 24.96 4.14 12.23
C PHE A 130 25.98 4.30 13.37
N ALA A 131 25.52 4.19 14.61
CA ALA A 131 26.36 4.26 15.80
C ALA A 131 27.12 2.95 16.00
N GLY A 132 28.44 3.05 16.20
CA GLY A 132 29.33 1.90 16.43
C GLY A 132 29.89 1.25 15.16
N HIS A 133 29.56 1.76 13.97
CA HIS A 133 30.10 1.25 12.71
C HIS A 133 31.61 1.56 12.56
N PRO A 134 32.45 0.59 12.17
CA PRO A 134 33.92 0.76 12.16
C PRO A 134 34.45 1.67 11.04
N ASP A 135 33.82 1.70 9.86
CA ASP A 135 34.25 2.51 8.69
C ASP A 135 33.04 3.12 7.95
N LEU A 136 32.36 4.10 8.57
CA LEU A 136 31.19 4.72 7.95
C LEU A 136 31.62 5.82 6.96
N ARG A 137 31.78 5.43 5.70
CA ARG A 137 32.07 6.33 4.57
C ARG A 137 31.26 5.94 3.34
N ARG A 138 31.11 6.90 2.42
CA ARG A 138 30.47 6.73 1.12
C ARG A 138 31.08 5.57 0.33
N ILE A 139 30.29 4.94 -0.53
CA ILE A 139 30.68 3.73 -1.25
C ILE A 139 30.20 3.69 -2.69
N LEU A 140 28.98 4.14 -2.97
CA LEU A 140 28.40 4.13 -4.30
C LEU A 140 28.61 5.46 -5.03
N THR A 141 28.58 6.58 -4.31
CA THR A 141 28.74 7.91 -4.89
C THR A 141 30.20 8.30 -5.10
N ASP A 142 30.42 9.32 -5.93
CA ASP A 142 31.75 9.89 -6.17
C ASP A 142 32.35 10.48 -4.88
N TYR A 143 33.67 10.54 -4.79
CA TYR A 143 34.40 10.95 -3.57
C TYR A 143 34.06 12.38 -3.11
N GLY A 144 33.76 13.27 -4.06
CA GLY A 144 33.38 14.66 -3.79
C GLY A 144 31.88 14.91 -3.76
N PHE A 145 31.06 13.85 -3.78
CA PHE A 145 29.62 13.99 -3.94
C PHE A 145 28.96 14.66 -2.73
N GLN A 146 28.14 15.68 -3.01
CA GLN A 146 27.40 16.43 -2.00
C GLN A 146 25.91 16.06 -2.08
N GLY A 147 25.38 15.57 -0.96
CA GLY A 147 23.98 15.13 -0.85
C GLY A 147 23.82 13.61 -0.78
N HIS A 148 22.57 13.18 -0.88
CA HIS A 148 22.11 11.79 -0.71
C HIS A 148 21.10 11.46 -1.82
N PRO A 149 21.49 10.68 -2.86
CA PRO A 149 20.73 10.57 -4.10
C PRO A 149 19.30 10.01 -3.99
N PHE A 150 19.04 9.09 -3.06
CA PHE A 150 17.74 8.41 -2.96
C PHE A 150 16.74 9.10 -2.05
N ARG A 151 17.10 10.25 -1.49
CA ARG A 151 16.13 11.09 -0.81
C ARG A 151 15.18 11.74 -1.82
N LYS A 152 13.91 11.91 -1.43
CA LYS A 152 12.87 12.45 -2.32
C LYS A 152 13.04 13.93 -2.66
N ASP A 153 13.88 14.66 -1.93
CA ASP A 153 14.27 16.04 -2.22
C ASP A 153 15.41 16.15 -3.24
N PHE A 154 16.14 15.07 -3.51
CA PHE A 154 17.25 15.08 -4.45
C PHE A 154 16.75 15.01 -5.91
N PRO A 155 17.13 15.94 -6.80
CA PRO A 155 16.69 15.93 -8.18
C PRO A 155 17.33 14.78 -8.95
N LEU A 156 16.58 14.16 -9.88
CA LEU A 156 17.07 13.01 -10.66
C LEU A 156 18.34 13.34 -11.47
N THR A 157 18.47 14.57 -11.93
CA THR A 157 19.62 15.05 -12.72
C THR A 157 20.85 15.34 -11.85
N GLY A 158 20.68 15.43 -10.52
CA GLY A 158 21.69 15.97 -9.62
C GLY A 158 21.89 17.48 -9.80
N TYR A 159 22.90 17.99 -9.10
CA TYR A 159 23.23 19.43 -9.07
C TYR A 159 24.43 19.79 -9.95
N VAL A 160 25.28 18.82 -10.26
CA VAL A 160 26.60 19.03 -10.86
C VAL A 160 26.82 18.04 -11.99
N GLU A 161 27.36 18.53 -13.10
CA GLU A 161 27.84 17.75 -14.23
C GLU A 161 29.37 17.81 -14.33
N LEU A 162 29.94 16.86 -15.07
CA LEU A 162 31.39 16.79 -15.29
C LEU A 162 31.69 17.07 -16.76
N ARG A 163 32.61 18.00 -17.02
CA ARG A 163 33.16 18.23 -18.36
C ARG A 163 34.68 18.20 -18.35
N TYR A 164 35.26 17.80 -19.48
CA TYR A 164 36.71 17.94 -19.68
C TYR A 164 37.04 19.36 -20.13
N SER A 165 37.92 20.04 -19.40
CA SER A 165 38.42 21.36 -19.78
C SER A 165 39.80 21.22 -20.46
N GLU A 166 39.91 21.67 -21.71
CA GLU A 166 41.18 21.65 -22.43
C GLU A 166 42.20 22.65 -21.85
N GLU A 167 41.72 23.80 -21.35
CA GLU A 167 42.56 24.84 -20.74
C GLU A 167 43.28 24.34 -19.49
N ASP A 168 42.53 23.69 -18.59
CA ASP A 168 43.06 23.13 -17.33
C ASP A 168 43.65 21.72 -17.50
N LYS A 169 43.40 21.07 -18.65
CA LYS A 169 43.73 19.65 -18.93
C LYS A 169 43.24 18.68 -17.84
N ARG A 170 42.07 18.94 -17.27
CA ARG A 170 41.45 18.12 -16.21
C ARG A 170 39.93 18.11 -16.32
N VAL A 171 39.29 17.20 -15.59
CA VAL A 171 37.84 17.16 -15.42
C VAL A 171 37.42 18.23 -14.41
N VAL A 172 36.45 19.05 -14.78
CA VAL A 172 35.89 20.14 -13.96
C VAL A 172 34.43 19.82 -13.64
N TYR A 173 34.02 20.15 -12.43
CA TYR A 173 32.66 20.03 -11.93
C TYR A 173 31.93 21.37 -12.11
N GLU A 174 30.82 21.38 -12.82
CA GLU A 174 30.03 22.58 -13.11
C GLU A 174 28.55 22.35 -12.78
N PRO A 175 27.76 23.42 -12.53
CA PRO A 175 26.31 23.28 -12.38
C PRO A 175 25.68 22.64 -13.62
N VAL A 176 24.69 21.78 -13.41
CA VAL A 176 24.01 21.04 -14.50
C VAL A 176 23.37 22.00 -15.51
N GLU A 177 23.65 21.80 -16.80
CA GLU A 177 22.99 22.47 -17.92
C GLU A 177 22.61 21.43 -18.99
N LEU A 178 21.36 20.97 -18.96
CA LEU A 178 20.89 19.98 -19.92
C LEU A 178 20.38 20.66 -21.20
N ALA A 179 20.81 20.14 -22.35
CA ALA A 179 20.26 20.54 -23.64
C ALA A 179 18.74 20.23 -23.78
N GLN A 180 18.26 19.24 -23.02
CA GLN A 180 16.85 18.89 -22.93
C GLN A 180 16.50 18.54 -21.49
N ASP A 181 15.48 19.23 -20.95
CA ASP A 181 14.97 18.97 -19.61
C ASP A 181 14.30 17.59 -19.49
N LEU A 182 14.33 17.05 -18.27
CA LEU A 182 13.61 15.83 -17.92
C LEU A 182 12.10 16.04 -18.08
N ARG A 183 11.48 15.23 -18.93
CA ARG A 183 10.02 15.22 -19.11
C ARG A 183 9.39 14.22 -18.15
N GLN A 184 8.68 14.74 -17.15
CA GLN A 184 7.87 13.92 -16.25
C GLN A 184 6.46 13.76 -16.83
N PHE A 185 6.06 12.52 -17.07
CA PHE A 185 4.72 12.19 -17.52
C PHE A 185 3.88 11.70 -16.35
N ASP A 186 2.67 12.24 -16.21
CA ASP A 186 1.68 11.70 -15.29
C ASP A 186 0.87 10.61 -15.99
N PHE A 187 1.03 9.38 -15.50
CA PHE A 187 0.31 8.20 -16.01
C PHE A 187 -0.87 7.80 -15.12
N MET A 188 -1.16 8.58 -14.06
CA MET A 188 -2.24 8.25 -13.15
C MET A 188 -3.59 8.33 -13.86
N SER A 189 -4.33 7.22 -13.82
CA SER A 189 -5.70 7.18 -14.30
C SER A 189 -6.60 8.02 -13.37
N PRO A 190 -7.45 8.90 -13.91
CA PRO A 190 -8.43 9.64 -13.10
C PRO A 190 -9.39 8.75 -12.30
N TRP A 191 -9.52 7.47 -12.68
CA TRP A 191 -10.45 6.50 -12.06
C TRP A 191 -9.86 5.78 -10.85
N GLU A 192 -8.54 5.76 -10.70
CA GLU A 192 -7.84 5.09 -9.58
C GLU A 192 -7.06 6.09 -8.71
N GLY A 193 -6.80 7.31 -9.20
CA GLY A 193 -5.89 8.27 -8.56
C GLY A 193 -6.52 9.48 -7.86
N ALA A 194 -7.81 9.74 -8.00
CA ALA A 194 -8.46 10.91 -7.40
C ALA A 194 -9.47 10.48 -6.34
N GLU A 195 -9.11 10.62 -5.06
CA GLU A 195 -10.11 10.81 -4.01
C GLU A 195 -10.78 12.17 -4.26
N TYR A 196 -11.84 12.17 -5.07
CA TYR A 196 -12.72 13.33 -5.20
C TYR A 196 -13.47 13.49 -3.88
N VAL A 197 -12.89 14.21 -2.92
CA VAL A 197 -13.67 14.79 -1.84
C VAL A 197 -14.52 15.88 -2.48
N LEU A 198 -15.74 15.48 -2.90
CA LEU A 198 -16.70 16.42 -3.45
C LEU A 198 -17.01 17.47 -2.36
N PRO A 199 -17.03 18.77 -2.70
CA PRO A 199 -17.43 19.80 -1.75
C PRO A 199 -18.82 19.49 -1.18
N GLY A 200 -18.88 19.05 0.08
CA GLY A 200 -20.11 18.57 0.75
C GLY A 200 -19.99 17.22 1.47
N ASP A 201 -19.02 16.37 1.11
CA ASP A 201 -18.82 15.02 1.70
C ASP A 201 -17.95 15.01 2.97
N GLU A 202 -17.49 16.18 3.43
CA GLU A 202 -16.71 16.36 4.67
C GLU A 202 -17.45 15.89 5.94
N LYS A 203 -18.77 15.64 5.87
CA LYS A 203 -19.58 15.14 6.98
C LYS A 203 -19.73 13.61 7.03
N ALA A 204 -19.36 12.88 5.99
CA ALA A 204 -19.54 11.42 5.95
C ALA A 204 -18.51 10.67 6.80
N THR A 205 -17.31 11.23 6.99
CA THR A 205 -16.21 10.63 7.77
C THR A 205 -16.31 10.91 9.27
N ALA A 206 -17.17 11.84 9.69
CA ALA A 206 -17.40 12.19 11.09
C ALA A 206 -18.69 11.57 11.63
N SER A 207 -18.77 10.23 11.72
CA SER A 207 -19.74 9.58 12.61
C SER A 207 -19.05 9.22 13.93
N PRO A 208 -19.42 9.84 15.07
CA PRO A 208 -18.99 9.36 16.37
C PRO A 208 -19.62 7.99 16.67
N ALA A 209 -18.89 7.17 17.43
CA ALA A 209 -19.29 5.85 17.91
C ALA A 209 -20.72 5.81 18.50
N PRO A 210 -21.42 4.67 18.45
CA PRO A 210 -22.84 4.59 18.75
C PRO A 210 -23.11 4.77 20.25
N ALA A 211 -23.63 5.93 20.63
CA ALA A 211 -24.27 6.12 21.93
C ALA A 211 -25.70 5.51 21.90
N ALA A 212 -26.07 4.89 23.02
CA ALA A 212 -27.33 4.18 23.27
C ALA A 212 -28.61 4.95 22.85
N PRO A 213 -29.71 4.25 22.52
CA PRO A 213 -30.84 4.84 21.81
C PRO A 213 -31.70 5.71 22.74
N ALA A 214 -31.80 7.00 22.42
CA ALA A 214 -32.87 7.88 22.87
C ALA A 214 -34.02 7.90 21.83
N PRO A 215 -35.27 8.14 22.25
CA PRO A 215 -36.46 7.58 21.62
C PRO A 215 -36.82 8.22 20.28
N ALA A 216 -37.30 7.39 19.34
CA ALA A 216 -37.68 7.79 18.00
C ALA A 216 -38.82 8.84 18.00
N PRO A 217 -38.71 9.90 17.17
CA PRO A 217 -39.85 10.78 16.89
C PRO A 217 -40.91 10.04 16.07
N LYS A 218 -42.19 10.21 16.43
CA LYS A 218 -43.33 9.61 15.72
C LYS A 218 -43.40 10.15 14.29
N VAL A 219 -43.34 9.26 13.32
CA VAL A 219 -43.60 9.54 11.90
C VAL A 219 -45.03 9.08 11.60
N ASP A 220 -45.89 10.00 11.15
CA ASP A 220 -47.25 9.68 10.72
C ASP A 220 -47.23 8.83 9.44
N THR A 221 -48.06 7.79 9.39
CA THR A 221 -48.19 6.87 8.26
C THR A 221 -48.73 7.56 7.00
N PRO A 222 -48.18 7.30 5.80
CA PRO A 222 -48.67 7.89 4.56
C PRO A 222 -50.05 7.31 4.18
N LYS A 223 -51.01 8.20 3.91
CA LYS A 223 -52.37 7.88 3.45
C LYS A 223 -52.35 7.51 1.96
N VAL A 224 -52.87 6.34 1.61
CA VAL A 224 -53.12 5.94 0.20
C VAL A 224 -54.54 6.36 -0.20
N THR A 225 -54.67 7.02 -1.36
CA THR A 225 -55.95 7.45 -1.94
C THR A 225 -56.60 6.30 -2.71
N GLU A 226 -57.64 5.69 -2.13
CA GLU A 226 -58.31 4.51 -2.70
C GLU A 226 -59.63 4.81 -3.42
N LYS A 227 -60.01 6.08 -3.59
CA LYS A 227 -61.30 6.44 -4.22
C LYS A 227 -61.13 7.17 -5.56
N PRO A 228 -61.89 6.79 -6.60
CA PRO A 228 -61.84 7.43 -7.93
C PRO A 228 -62.19 8.93 -7.98
N ALA A 229 -62.72 9.50 -6.89
CA ALA A 229 -62.99 10.94 -6.80
C ALA A 229 -61.73 11.77 -6.43
N ASP A 230 -60.65 11.12 -5.99
CA ASP A 230 -59.40 11.77 -5.60
C ASP A 230 -58.41 11.91 -6.77
N THR A 231 -58.76 11.42 -7.97
CA THR A 231 -57.99 11.60 -9.21
C THR A 231 -58.61 12.72 -10.04
N GLY A 232 -57.89 13.83 -10.20
CA GLY A 232 -58.36 15.05 -10.89
C GLY A 232 -58.52 14.96 -12.42
N ALA A 233 -58.66 13.77 -12.99
CA ALA A 233 -58.88 13.58 -14.43
C ALA A 233 -60.36 13.22 -14.69
N GLY A 234 -61.13 14.18 -15.21
CA GLY A 234 -62.55 13.99 -15.50
C GLY A 234 -62.83 13.13 -16.74
N ASP A 235 -64.05 12.61 -16.86
CA ASP A 235 -64.50 11.61 -17.85
C ASP A 235 -64.23 11.98 -19.32
N LYS A 236 -64.11 13.27 -19.64
CA LYS A 236 -63.76 13.74 -21.00
C LYS A 236 -62.33 13.40 -21.41
N ALA A 237 -61.38 13.29 -20.47
CA ALA A 237 -60.00 12.92 -20.76
C ALA A 237 -59.86 11.42 -21.10
N ASN A 238 -60.65 10.56 -20.45
CA ASN A 238 -60.68 9.12 -20.74
C ASN A 238 -61.38 8.79 -22.07
N ALA A 239 -62.33 9.62 -22.52
CA ALA A 239 -63.03 9.42 -23.79
C ALA A 239 -62.16 9.77 -25.03
N GLU A 240 -61.22 10.71 -24.90
CA GLU A 240 -60.25 11.04 -25.97
C GLU A 240 -59.14 9.98 -26.09
N ALA A 241 -58.75 9.32 -24.99
CA ALA A 241 -57.79 8.21 -25.01
C ALA A 241 -58.34 6.92 -25.65
N ALA A 242 -59.67 6.79 -25.76
CA ALA A 242 -60.34 5.61 -26.29
C ALA A 242 -60.58 5.64 -27.81
N LYS A 243 -60.20 6.72 -28.52
CA LYS A 243 -60.30 6.77 -29.99
C LYS A 243 -59.10 6.06 -30.64
N PRO A 244 -59.31 5.10 -31.54
CA PRO A 244 -58.21 4.48 -32.29
C PRO A 244 -57.62 5.49 -33.29
N VAL A 245 -56.32 5.74 -33.19
CA VAL A 245 -55.59 6.62 -34.13
C VAL A 245 -55.32 5.85 -35.44
N ALA A 246 -55.73 6.43 -36.57
CA ALA A 246 -55.45 5.88 -37.90
C ALA A 246 -53.96 6.05 -38.23
N GLY A 247 -53.19 4.95 -38.21
CA GLY A 247 -51.79 4.97 -38.63
C GLY A 247 -50.83 3.96 -37.97
N ALA A 248 -51.29 2.79 -37.50
CA ALA A 248 -50.39 1.74 -37.03
C ALA A 248 -50.11 0.68 -38.13
N PRO A 249 -48.85 0.25 -38.34
CA PRO A 249 -48.51 -0.78 -39.33
C PRO A 249 -49.09 -2.15 -38.93
N LYS A 250 -49.65 -2.89 -39.89
CA LYS A 250 -50.07 -4.29 -39.71
C LYS A 250 -48.83 -5.17 -39.57
N THR A 251 -48.57 -5.69 -38.38
CA THR A 251 -47.71 -6.88 -38.20
C THR A 251 -48.58 -8.13 -38.26
N THR A 252 -48.43 -8.88 -39.34
CA THR A 252 -49.02 -10.20 -39.56
C THR A 252 -48.43 -11.22 -38.59
N ALA A 253 -49.31 -11.92 -37.87
CA ALA A 253 -48.98 -13.11 -37.12
C ALA A 253 -48.56 -14.26 -38.05
N LYS A 254 -47.38 -14.83 -37.83
CA LYS A 254 -47.03 -16.22 -38.15
C LYS A 254 -45.85 -16.67 -37.27
N ASP A 255 -46.11 -17.74 -36.53
CA ASP A 255 -45.19 -18.66 -35.85
C ASP A 255 -44.26 -18.12 -34.75
N GLU A 256 -44.77 -18.10 -33.51
CA GLU A 256 -43.92 -18.24 -32.31
C GLU A 256 -43.98 -19.70 -31.81
N PRO A 257 -42.83 -20.39 -31.64
CA PRO A 257 -42.76 -21.69 -30.98
C PRO A 257 -42.98 -21.53 -29.47
N GLY A 258 -43.81 -22.43 -28.93
CA GLY A 258 -44.35 -22.37 -27.56
C GLY A 258 -43.30 -22.33 -26.43
N ALA A 259 -43.66 -21.61 -25.37
CA ALA A 259 -42.89 -21.52 -24.13
C ALA A 259 -42.66 -22.91 -23.50
N PRO A 260 -41.42 -23.25 -23.10
CA PRO A 260 -41.16 -24.47 -22.34
C PRO A 260 -41.68 -24.34 -20.90
N ALA A 261 -42.33 -25.40 -20.41
CA ALA A 261 -42.91 -25.48 -19.07
C ALA A 261 -41.85 -25.46 -17.96
N LYS A 262 -42.19 -24.84 -16.82
CA LYS A 262 -41.36 -24.75 -15.62
C LYS A 262 -41.07 -26.14 -15.04
N THR A 263 -39.78 -26.44 -14.83
CA THR A 263 -39.33 -27.61 -14.07
C THR A 263 -39.05 -27.22 -12.62
N ASP A 264 -39.89 -27.73 -11.71
CA ASP A 264 -39.66 -27.69 -10.26
C ASP A 264 -38.48 -28.62 -9.90
N ARG A 265 -37.41 -28.06 -9.33
CA ARG A 265 -36.32 -28.87 -8.76
C ARG A 265 -36.42 -28.90 -7.24
N LYS A 266 -36.94 -30.03 -6.79
CA LYS A 266 -37.06 -30.49 -5.41
C LYS A 266 -35.69 -30.55 -4.74
N VAL A 267 -35.60 -30.01 -3.52
CA VAL A 267 -34.47 -30.13 -2.60
C VAL A 267 -34.45 -31.55 -2.04
N GLU A 268 -33.37 -32.28 -2.25
CA GLU A 268 -33.03 -33.52 -1.54
C GLU A 268 -31.56 -33.43 -1.14
N GLY A 269 -31.31 -33.58 0.16
CA GLY A 269 -29.98 -33.65 0.75
C GLY A 269 -29.52 -35.10 0.91
N ASP A 270 -28.20 -35.28 0.83
CA ASP A 270 -27.36 -36.34 1.41
C ASP A 270 -25.92 -35.92 1.02
N GLY A 271 -24.89 -35.95 1.86
CA GLY A 271 -24.59 -36.94 2.86
C GLY A 271 -23.38 -37.77 2.40
N ALA A 272 -22.17 -37.17 2.40
CA ALA A 272 -20.85 -37.81 2.53
C ALA A 272 -19.75 -36.72 2.52
#